data_AF-A0A3D4FY37-F1
#
_entry.id   AF-A0A3D4FY37-F1
#
_cell.length_a   1.000
_cell.length_b   1.000
_cell.length_c   1.000
_cell.angle_alpha   90.00
_cell.angle_beta   90.00
_cell.angle_gamma   90.00
#
_symmetry.space_group_name_H-M   'P 1'
#
loop_
_entity.id
_entity.type
_entity.pdbx_description
1 polymer ?
#
loop_
_entity_poly.entity_id
_entity_poly.type
_entity_poly.pdbx_seq_one_letter_code
_entity_poly.pdbx_strand_id
1 'polypeptide(L)'
;MKMTVGAVLAALLLALPIAAQRPGPGSPGGPGRGQVRGVGGAPPIDRAIGIVLERRDLLRLSGEQVQQLEALRTDIQEENTDLRDQMQELREEVARDRGTVRERMEDFRAKARELRDGQQGRLEDILSQDQRDRLGEIMWRSRPAR
;
A
#
# COMPACT_ATOMS: atom_id res chain seq x y z
N MET A 1 -37.21 -13.16 -30.57
CA MET A 1 -38.35 -12.28 -30.22
C MET A 1 -37.80 -11.10 -29.45
N LYS A 2 -38.02 -9.88 -29.95
CA LYS A 2 -37.64 -8.63 -29.30
C LYS A 2 -38.74 -8.29 -28.29
N MET A 3 -38.41 -8.12 -27.01
CA MET A 3 -39.30 -7.49 -26.04
C MET A 3 -38.64 -6.22 -25.53
N THR A 4 -39.13 -5.12 -26.08
CA THR A 4 -38.95 -3.75 -25.62
C THR A 4 -39.95 -3.41 -24.51
N VAL A 5 -39.59 -2.40 -23.73
CA VAL A 5 -40.43 -1.49 -22.92
C VAL A 5 -40.65 -1.89 -21.47
N GLY A 6 -40.27 -0.97 -20.57
CA GLY A 6 -40.69 -0.97 -19.17
C GLY A 6 -39.94 0.05 -18.31
N ALA A 7 -40.03 1.34 -18.65
CA ALA A 7 -39.56 2.43 -17.80
C ALA A 7 -40.44 2.52 -16.54
N VAL A 8 -39.81 2.55 -15.35
CA VAL A 8 -40.41 3.15 -14.15
C VAL A 8 -39.32 3.95 -13.42
N LEU A 9 -39.41 5.26 -13.63
CA LEU A 9 -38.80 6.30 -12.82
C LEU A 9 -39.63 6.38 -11.52
N ALA A 10 -39.03 6.11 -10.36
CA ALA A 10 -39.62 6.44 -9.07
C ALA A 10 -38.54 7.04 -8.17
N ALA A 11 -38.42 8.36 -8.26
CA ALA A 11 -37.67 9.18 -7.34
C ALA A 11 -38.36 9.15 -5.96
N LEU A 12 -37.73 8.51 -4.98
CA LEU A 12 -38.09 8.61 -3.57
C LEU A 12 -36.99 9.39 -2.85
N LEU A 13 -37.16 10.71 -2.88
CA LEU A 13 -36.49 11.69 -2.03
C LEU A 13 -36.94 11.45 -0.57
N LEU A 14 -36.19 10.65 0.16
CA LEU A 14 -36.27 10.63 1.62
C LEU A 14 -35.33 11.69 2.18
N ALA A 15 -35.93 12.84 2.51
CA ALA A 15 -35.32 13.89 3.30
C ALA A 15 -34.95 13.36 4.69
N LEU A 16 -33.66 13.16 4.94
CA LEU A 16 -33.13 12.92 6.28
C LEU A 16 -32.89 14.28 6.97
N PRO A 17 -33.32 14.46 8.24
CA PRO A 17 -33.00 15.64 9.00
C PRO A 17 -31.49 15.65 9.30
N ILE A 18 -30.79 16.64 8.73
CA ILE A 18 -29.39 16.94 9.04
C ILE A 18 -29.36 17.44 10.48
N ALA A 19 -29.06 16.54 11.41
CA ALA A 19 -28.67 16.92 12.76
C ALA A 19 -27.36 17.71 12.66
N ALA A 20 -27.47 19.02 12.85
CA ALA A 20 -26.37 19.94 12.99
C ALA A 20 -25.51 19.55 14.21
N GLN A 21 -24.50 18.71 13.99
CA GLN A 21 -23.40 18.55 14.93
C GLN A 21 -22.49 19.78 14.78
N ARG A 22 -22.64 20.72 15.72
CA ARG A 22 -21.67 21.80 15.96
C ARG A 22 -20.27 21.18 16.03
N PRO A 23 -19.30 21.61 15.21
CA PRO A 23 -17.90 21.38 15.51
C PRO A 23 -17.61 22.09 16.83
N GLY A 24 -17.35 21.30 17.88
CA GLY A 24 -16.88 21.85 19.14
C GLY A 24 -15.58 22.64 18.92
N PRO A 25 -15.35 23.71 19.70
CA PRO A 25 -14.12 24.49 19.62
C PRO A 25 -12.91 23.58 19.85
N GLY A 26 -11.93 23.71 18.95
CA GLY A 26 -10.79 22.82 18.82
C GLY A 26 -10.11 22.53 20.15
N SER A 27 -9.92 21.23 20.41
CA SER A 27 -8.90 20.80 21.36
C SER A 27 -7.53 21.14 20.77
N PRO A 28 -6.70 21.94 21.46
CA PRO A 28 -5.34 22.22 21.06
C PRO A 28 -4.53 20.93 20.98
N GLY A 29 -3.68 20.83 19.95
CA GLY A 29 -2.86 19.67 19.65
C GLY A 29 -2.17 19.09 20.88
N GLY A 30 -2.53 17.86 21.21
CA GLY A 30 -1.74 17.02 22.09
C GLY A 30 -0.41 16.65 21.41
N PRO A 31 0.71 16.62 22.16
CA PRO A 31 2.01 16.35 21.61
C PRO A 31 2.09 14.90 21.10
N GLY A 32 2.39 14.77 19.82
CA GLY A 32 3.02 13.64 19.13
C GLY A 32 3.16 12.33 19.90
N ARG A 33 2.12 11.49 19.87
CA ARG A 33 2.31 10.03 19.94
C ARG A 33 2.52 9.49 18.53
N GLY A 34 3.77 9.56 18.09
CA GLY A 34 4.41 8.45 17.38
C GLY A 34 3.76 7.91 16.11
N GLN A 35 2.98 8.71 15.38
CA GLN A 35 2.81 8.40 13.96
C GLN A 35 4.14 8.74 13.31
N VAL A 36 5.03 7.74 13.27
CA VAL A 36 6.19 7.71 12.40
C VAL A 36 5.62 7.93 11.01
N ARG A 37 5.60 9.20 10.61
CA ARG A 37 5.13 9.67 9.31
C ARG A 37 6.18 9.14 8.35
N GLY A 38 5.97 7.90 7.91
CA GLY A 38 6.88 7.18 7.05
C GLY A 38 7.28 8.09 5.91
N VAL A 39 8.58 8.36 5.86
CA VAL A 39 9.24 9.14 4.82
C VAL A 39 8.82 8.58 3.46
N GLY A 40 8.11 9.38 2.66
CA GLY A 40 7.71 9.06 1.29
C GLY A 40 6.56 8.06 1.19
N GLY A 41 5.31 8.57 1.07
CA GLY A 41 4.07 7.79 0.99
C GLY A 41 3.86 6.92 -0.25
N ALA A 42 4.89 6.26 -0.75
CA ALA A 42 4.76 5.19 -1.72
C ALA A 42 4.08 3.97 -1.05
N PRO A 43 3.16 3.28 -1.75
CA PRO A 43 2.58 2.05 -1.25
C PRO A 43 3.69 0.98 -1.11
N PRO A 44 3.50 -0.03 -0.23
CA PRO A 44 4.37 -1.21 -0.20
C PRO A 44 4.47 -1.87 -1.59
N ILE A 45 5.62 -2.44 -1.93
CA ILE A 45 5.89 -2.99 -3.27
C ILE A 45 4.91 -4.14 -3.62
N ASP A 46 4.58 -5.02 -2.68
CA ASP A 46 3.55 -6.06 -2.89
C ASP A 46 2.21 -5.47 -3.35
N ARG A 47 1.81 -4.32 -2.79
CA ARG A 47 0.60 -3.63 -3.23
C ARG A 47 0.76 -3.04 -4.63
N ALA A 48 1.93 -2.50 -4.96
CA ALA A 48 2.19 -2.01 -6.31
C ALA A 48 2.11 -3.15 -7.34
N ILE A 49 2.70 -4.31 -7.05
CA ILE A 49 2.63 -5.50 -7.90
C ILE A 49 1.17 -5.98 -8.04
N GLY A 50 0.40 -6.00 -6.96
CA GLY A 50 -1.03 -6.31 -7.01
C GLY A 50 -1.79 -5.42 -7.99
N ILE A 51 -1.57 -4.10 -7.93
CA ILE A 51 -2.17 -3.14 -8.85
C ILE A 51 -1.73 -3.38 -10.30
N VAL A 52 -0.44 -3.68 -10.53
CA VAL A 52 0.09 -3.97 -11.87
C VAL A 52 -0.60 -5.20 -12.47
N LEU A 53 -0.72 -6.28 -11.69
CA LEU A 53 -1.38 -7.52 -12.12
C LEU A 53 -2.88 -7.31 -12.38
N GLU A 54 -3.58 -6.59 -11.51
CA GLU A 54 -4.99 -6.21 -11.70
C GLU A 54 -5.22 -5.35 -12.95
N ARG A 55 -4.21 -4.56 -13.36
CA ARG A 55 -4.27 -3.65 -14.50
C ARG A 55 -3.43 -4.13 -15.69
N ARG A 56 -3.18 -5.44 -15.79
CA ARG A 56 -2.30 -6.03 -16.81
C ARG A 56 -2.65 -5.63 -18.25
N ASP A 57 -3.95 -5.58 -18.57
CA ASP A 57 -4.41 -5.25 -19.93
C ASP A 57 -4.18 -3.77 -20.25
N LEU A 58 -4.35 -2.90 -19.25
CA LEU A 58 -4.11 -1.46 -19.37
C LEU A 58 -2.61 -1.15 -19.52
N LEU A 59 -1.77 -1.90 -18.80
CA LEU A 59 -0.31 -1.80 -18.87
C LEU A 59 0.30 -2.62 -20.03
N ARG A 60 -0.54 -3.39 -20.75
CA ARG A 60 -0.13 -4.28 -21.84
C ARG A 60 1.01 -5.21 -21.44
N LEU A 61 0.90 -5.83 -20.27
CA LEU A 61 1.92 -6.75 -19.78
C LEU A 61 2.01 -7.98 -20.69
N SER A 62 3.23 -8.42 -20.99
CA SER A 62 3.44 -9.69 -21.67
C SER A 62 3.13 -10.87 -20.74
N GLY A 63 2.87 -12.05 -21.30
CA GLY A 63 2.66 -13.26 -20.49
C GLY A 63 3.89 -13.64 -19.65
N GLU A 64 5.09 -13.30 -20.11
CA GLU A 64 6.34 -13.48 -19.36
C GLU A 64 6.43 -12.49 -18.19
N GLN A 65 6.14 -11.21 -18.42
CA GLN A 65 6.11 -10.20 -17.36
C GLN A 65 5.12 -10.57 -16.25
N VAL A 66 3.94 -11.09 -16.61
CA VAL A 66 2.95 -11.55 -15.62
C VAL A 66 3.52 -12.66 -14.75
N GLN A 67 4.16 -13.67 -15.33
CA GLN A 67 4.77 -14.77 -14.57
C GLN A 67 5.89 -14.27 -13.65
N GLN A 68 6.75 -13.38 -14.15
CA GLN A 68 7.83 -12.78 -13.34
C GLN A 68 7.28 -11.96 -12.17
N LEU A 69 6.20 -11.21 -12.36
CA LEU A 69 5.55 -10.44 -11.31
C LEU A 69 4.87 -11.33 -10.27
N GLU A 70 4.24 -12.44 -10.67
CA GLU A 70 3.65 -13.41 -9.75
C GLU A 70 4.73 -14.12 -8.91
N ALA A 71 5.85 -14.50 -9.52
CA ALA A 71 7.01 -15.02 -8.81
C ALA A 71 7.57 -13.99 -7.82
N LEU A 72 7.83 -12.76 -8.28
CA LEU A 72 8.30 -11.68 -7.42
C LEU A 72 7.33 -11.42 -6.25
N ARG A 73 6.02 -11.47 -6.49
CA ARG A 73 5.03 -11.31 -5.42
C ARG A 73 5.15 -12.39 -4.35
N THR A 74 5.39 -13.63 -4.76
CA THR A 74 5.53 -14.78 -3.86
C THR A 74 6.79 -14.61 -3.01
N ASP A 75 7.94 -14.30 -3.64
CA ASP A 75 9.20 -14.02 -2.93
C ASP A 75 9.02 -12.92 -1.89
N ILE A 76 8.36 -11.81 -2.25
CA ILE A 76 8.11 -10.69 -1.34
C ILE A 76 7.24 -11.11 -0.15
N GLN A 77 6.29 -12.03 -0.34
CA GLN A 77 5.44 -12.51 0.75
C GLN A 77 6.22 -13.39 1.73
N GLU A 78 7.11 -14.22 1.22
CA GLU A 78 8.03 -15.04 2.02
C GLU A 78 8.99 -14.14 2.81
N GLU A 79 9.70 -13.23 2.14
CA GLU A 79 10.64 -12.30 2.76
C GLU A 79 9.98 -11.38 3.81
N ASN A 80 8.74 -10.93 3.56
CA ASN A 80 7.99 -10.14 4.53
C ASN A 80 7.54 -10.95 5.75
N THR A 81 7.37 -12.25 5.62
CA THR A 81 7.07 -13.14 6.75
C THR A 81 8.30 -13.20 7.65
N ASP A 82 9.48 -13.45 7.09
CA ASP A 82 10.75 -13.47 7.81
C ASP A 82 11.05 -12.14 8.53
N LEU A 83 10.78 -11.01 7.87
CA LEU A 83 10.94 -9.69 8.49
C LEU A 83 9.97 -9.44 9.65
N ARG A 84 8.74 -9.96 9.57
CA ARG A 84 7.76 -9.83 10.66
C ARG A 84 8.20 -10.64 11.87
N ASP A 85 8.71 -11.85 11.65
CA ASP A 85 9.18 -12.72 12.72
C ASP A 85 10.40 -12.10 13.42
N GLN A 86 11.38 -11.60 12.66
CA GLN A 86 12.53 -10.85 13.21
C GLN A 86 12.10 -9.60 14.00
N MET A 87 11.10 -8.87 13.52
CA MET A 87 10.56 -7.71 14.24
C MET A 87 9.83 -8.12 15.52
N GLN A 88 9.15 -9.27 15.54
CA GLN A 88 8.53 -9.81 16.75
C GLN A 88 9.59 -10.20 17.77
N GLU A 89 10.62 -10.93 17.37
CA GLU A 89 11.76 -11.29 18.23
C GLU A 89 12.41 -10.04 18.84
N LEU A 90 12.69 -9.02 18.02
CA LEU A 90 13.24 -7.75 18.49
C LEU A 90 12.33 -7.08 19.53
N ARG A 91 11.01 -7.12 19.35
CA ARG A 91 10.05 -6.57 20.32
C ARG A 91 10.07 -7.30 21.65
N GLU A 92 10.21 -8.63 21.62
CA GLU A 92 10.33 -9.45 22.82
C GLU A 92 11.65 -9.19 23.55
N GLU A 93 12.73 -8.95 22.82
CA GLU A 93 14.03 -8.56 23.38
C GLU A 93 14.03 -7.15 23.98
N VAL A 94 13.26 -6.21 23.40
CA VAL A 94 13.10 -4.85 23.97
C VAL A 94 12.60 -4.88 25.41
N ALA A 95 11.78 -5.87 25.74
CA ALA A 95 11.28 -6.05 27.10
C ALA A 95 12.37 -6.49 28.09
N ARG A 96 13.47 -7.09 27.62
CA ARG A 96 14.54 -7.68 28.44
C ARG A 96 15.75 -6.76 28.62
N ASP A 97 16.22 -6.11 27.56
CA ASP A 97 17.41 -5.25 27.60
C ASP A 97 17.29 -4.08 26.61
N ARG A 98 17.11 -2.86 27.11
CA ARG A 98 16.94 -1.67 26.26
C ARG A 98 18.23 -1.19 25.58
N GLY A 99 19.41 -1.59 26.06
CA GLY A 99 20.70 -1.10 25.56
C GLY A 99 21.03 -1.67 24.18
N THR A 100 20.87 -2.97 24.00
CA THR A 100 21.18 -3.73 22.77
C THR A 100 20.14 -3.54 21.66
N VAL A 101 18.93 -3.12 22.01
CA VAL A 101 17.80 -2.94 21.09
C VAL A 101 18.04 -1.87 20.05
N ARG A 102 18.73 -0.79 20.42
CA ARG A 102 18.92 0.33 19.50
C ARG A 102 19.75 -0.09 18.29
N GLU A 103 20.87 -0.77 18.54
CA GLU A 103 21.76 -1.28 17.50
C GLU A 103 21.05 -2.29 16.61
N ARG A 104 20.39 -3.29 17.20
CA ARG A 104 19.63 -4.29 16.42
C ARG A 104 18.47 -3.69 15.62
N MET A 105 17.82 -2.66 16.14
CA MET A 105 16.78 -1.93 15.41
C MET A 105 17.36 -1.12 14.24
N GLU A 106 18.57 -0.58 14.38
CA GLU A 106 19.29 0.09 13.29
C GLU A 106 19.67 -0.92 12.20
N ASP A 107 20.17 -2.09 12.56
CA ASP A 107 20.47 -3.20 11.64
C ASP A 107 19.21 -3.70 10.93
N PHE A 108 18.13 -3.94 11.67
CA PHE A 108 16.84 -4.32 11.09
C PHE A 108 16.36 -3.30 10.07
N ARG A 109 16.49 -2.00 10.36
CA ARG A 109 16.13 -0.94 9.41
C ARG A 109 17.05 -0.88 8.20
N ALA A 110 18.33 -1.22 8.34
CA ALA A 110 19.25 -1.34 7.20
C ALA A 110 18.82 -2.50 6.29
N LYS A 111 18.62 -3.69 6.87
CA LYS A 111 18.16 -4.88 6.15
C LYS A 111 16.81 -4.67 5.46
N ALA A 112 15.84 -4.06 6.15
CA ALA A 112 14.52 -3.78 5.57
C ALA A 112 14.58 -2.73 4.44
N ARG A 113 15.57 -1.83 4.45
CA ARG A 113 15.81 -0.89 3.34
C ARG A 113 16.42 -1.61 2.15
N GLU A 114 17.50 -2.34 2.36
CA GLU A 114 18.17 -3.13 1.32
C GLU A 114 17.20 -4.09 0.62
N LEU A 115 16.38 -4.80 1.39
CA LEU A 115 15.35 -5.69 0.85
C LEU A 115 14.36 -4.92 -0.03
N ARG A 116 13.85 -3.79 0.45
CA ARG A 116 12.91 -2.95 -0.32
C ARG A 116 13.54 -2.44 -1.61
N ASP A 117 14.78 -1.98 -1.54
CA ASP A 117 15.50 -1.45 -2.70
C ASP A 117 15.74 -2.57 -3.73
N GLY A 118 16.06 -3.78 -3.27
CA GLY A 118 16.17 -4.97 -4.12
C GLY A 118 14.83 -5.37 -4.78
N GLN A 119 13.74 -5.38 -4.01
CA GLN A 119 12.39 -5.63 -4.52
C GLN A 119 11.97 -4.57 -5.55
N GLN A 120 12.34 -3.30 -5.33
CA GLN A 120 12.06 -2.22 -6.26
C GLN A 120 12.87 -2.39 -7.55
N GLY A 121 14.16 -2.70 -7.45
CA GLY A 121 15.01 -2.98 -8.61
C GLY A 121 14.47 -4.13 -9.46
N ARG A 122 14.05 -5.23 -8.84
CA ARG A 122 13.44 -6.36 -9.56
C ARG A 122 12.14 -5.98 -10.27
N LEU A 123 11.28 -5.19 -9.63
CA LEU A 123 10.06 -4.67 -10.27
C LEU A 123 10.41 -3.76 -11.45
N GLU A 124 11.43 -2.93 -11.28
CA GLU A 124 11.95 -2.04 -12.30
C GLU A 124 12.52 -2.81 -13.50
N ASP A 125 13.23 -3.92 -13.28
CA ASP A 125 13.76 -4.76 -14.37
C ASP A 125 12.67 -5.47 -15.17
N ILE A 126 11.55 -5.82 -14.52
CA ILE A 126 10.42 -6.48 -15.19
C ILE A 126 9.59 -5.49 -16.01
N LEU A 127 9.40 -4.27 -15.51
CA LEU A 127 8.54 -3.26 -16.16
C LEU A 127 9.37 -2.29 -17.02
N SER A 128 8.88 -2.02 -18.23
CA SER A 128 9.48 -0.95 -19.03
C SER A 128 9.26 0.42 -18.39
N GLN A 129 10.10 1.41 -18.75
CA GLN A 129 9.93 2.78 -18.26
C GLN A 129 8.51 3.31 -18.49
N ASP A 130 7.97 3.14 -19.70
CA ASP A 130 6.60 3.56 -20.03
C ASP A 130 5.54 2.90 -19.14
N GLN A 131 5.71 1.62 -18.79
CA GLN A 131 4.80 0.91 -17.88
C GLN A 131 4.89 1.45 -16.46
N ARG A 132 6.11 1.77 -15.99
CA ARG A 132 6.33 2.38 -14.68
C ARG A 132 5.71 3.76 -14.57
N ASP A 133 5.85 4.59 -15.59
CA ASP A 133 5.25 5.93 -15.63
C ASP A 133 3.72 5.85 -15.57
N ARG A 134 3.11 4.95 -16.35
CA ARG A 134 1.66 4.68 -16.30
C ARG A 134 1.21 4.16 -14.94
N LEU A 135 1.97 3.25 -14.34
CA LEU A 135 1.68 2.76 -12.99
C LEU A 135 1.71 3.91 -11.98
N GLY A 136 2.70 4.80 -12.07
CA GLY A 136 2.80 6.02 -11.27
C GLY A 136 1.55 6.89 -11.36
N GLU A 137 1.05 7.12 -12.57
CA GLU A 137 -0.19 7.86 -12.78
C GLU A 137 -1.42 7.16 -12.18
N ILE A 138 -1.54 5.84 -12.37
CA ILE A 138 -2.64 5.04 -11.80
C ILE A 138 -2.64 5.15 -10.27
N MET A 139 -1.47 5.01 -9.66
CA MET A 139 -1.30 5.12 -8.21
C MET A 139 -1.63 6.53 -7.71
N TRP A 140 -1.18 7.56 -8.42
CA TRP A 140 -1.46 8.96 -8.07
C TRP A 140 -2.96 9.25 -8.10
N ARG A 141 -3.65 8.86 -9.18
CA ARG A 141 -5.11 9.08 -9.34
C ARG A 141 -5.94 8.27 -8.34
N SER A 142 -5.42 7.14 -7.86
CA SER A 142 -6.10 6.28 -6.88
C SER A 142 -5.95 6.76 -5.44
N ARG A 143 -5.16 7.81 -5.17
CA ARG A 143 -5.06 8.39 -3.83
C ARG A 143 -6.35 9.17 -3.50
N PRO A 144 -7.03 8.89 -2.37
CA PRO A 144 -8.18 9.68 -1.97
C PRO A 144 -7.75 11.14 -1.74
N ALA A 145 -8.57 12.08 -2.23
CA ALA A 145 -8.39 13.50 -1.92
C ALA A 145 -8.39 13.68 -0.40
N ARG A 146 -7.34 14.32 0.12
CA ARG A 146 -7.18 14.60 1.55
C ARG A 146 -7.90 15.88 1.93
#